data_AF-A0A497DX35-F1
#
_entry.id   AF-A0A497DX35-F1
#
_cell.length_a   1.000
_cell.length_b   1.000
_cell.length_c   1.000
_cell.angle_alpha   90.00
_cell.angle_beta   90.00
_cell.angle_gamma   90.00
#
_symmetry.space_group_name_H-M   'P 1'
#
loop_
_entity.id
_entity.type
_entity.pdbx_description
1 polymer ?
#
loop_
_entity_poly.entity_id
_entity_poly.type
_entity_poly.pdbx_seq_one_letter_code
_entity_poly.pdbx_strand_id
1 'polypeptide(L)'
;MREKIPPRFAVDCMLGKLAKWLRILGFDTVYFSRIQDEELLALARREGRVLLTRDYHLSLRMRDKQVVFIESDAWPTQLRQVLNRFQLRDFIKPYSRCLECNCLLQPTSREAVRQLVPHYVYTQVKEFSICPCCSRVYWRGTHFQDMERKIAAILGEEGSAEAKKGNRKRDIRKNRGAVTKRIEQKSQLNRNNNKEK
;
A
#
# COMPACT_ATOMS: atom_id res chain seq x y z
N MET A 1 -4.65 5.26 27.33
CA MET A 1 -4.78 4.63 26.01
C MET A 1 -3.65 5.16 25.13
N ARG A 2 -2.79 4.30 24.56
CA ARG A 2 -1.75 4.78 23.63
C ARG A 2 -2.41 5.17 22.32
N GLU A 3 -2.20 6.40 21.88
CA GLU A 3 -2.65 6.90 20.58
C GLU A 3 -2.07 6.01 19.48
N LYS A 4 -2.94 5.45 18.64
CA LYS A 4 -2.54 4.48 17.61
C LYS A 4 -2.07 5.28 16.39
N ILE A 5 -0.77 5.45 16.24
CA ILE A 5 -0.18 6.18 15.10
C ILE A 5 -0.09 5.21 13.90
N PRO A 6 -0.56 5.60 12.69
CA PRO A 6 -0.43 4.75 11.52
C PRO A 6 1.06 4.57 11.15
N PRO A 7 1.48 3.36 10.73
CA PRO A 7 2.85 3.10 10.29
C PRO A 7 3.25 3.96 9.09
N ARG A 8 4.56 4.16 8.96
CA ARG A 8 5.19 4.75 7.78
C ARG A 8 5.71 3.64 6.87
N PHE A 9 5.68 3.86 5.57
CA PHE A 9 6.02 2.86 4.56
C PHE A 9 7.28 3.24 3.79
N ALA A 10 8.10 2.24 3.49
CA ALA A 10 9.12 2.27 2.46
C ALA A 10 8.71 1.27 1.39
N VAL A 11 8.57 1.73 0.14
CA VAL A 11 7.96 0.95 -0.93
C VAL A 11 8.98 0.68 -2.02
N ASP A 12 9.12 -0.59 -2.35
CA ASP A 12 9.93 -1.12 -3.44
C ASP A 12 9.53 -0.56 -4.82
N CYS A 13 10.48 -0.49 -5.75
CA CYS A 13 10.34 0.07 -7.09
C CYS A 13 9.20 -0.59 -7.89
N MET A 14 8.93 -1.88 -7.67
CA MET A 14 7.84 -2.64 -8.30
C MET A 14 6.43 -2.20 -7.90
N LEU A 15 6.31 -1.40 -6.84
CA LEU A 15 5.05 -1.05 -6.19
C LEU A 15 4.72 0.45 -6.33
N GLY A 16 5.20 1.11 -7.39
CA GLY A 16 5.02 2.55 -7.58
C GLY A 16 3.56 3.03 -7.59
N LYS A 17 2.64 2.26 -8.18
CA LYS A 17 1.20 2.58 -8.11
C LYS A 17 0.67 2.48 -6.68
N LEU A 18 1.04 1.46 -5.93
CA LEU A 18 0.68 1.31 -4.53
C LEU A 18 1.22 2.50 -3.70
N ALA A 19 2.49 2.86 -3.90
CA ALA A 19 3.10 4.01 -3.20
C ALA A 19 2.32 5.30 -3.46
N LYS A 20 1.99 5.58 -4.71
CA LYS A 20 1.17 6.74 -5.10
C LYS A 20 -0.17 6.74 -4.38
N TRP A 21 -0.87 5.61 -4.33
CA TRP A 21 -2.19 5.52 -3.70
C TRP A 21 -2.14 5.62 -2.18
N LEU A 22 -1.10 5.09 -1.53
CA LEU A 22 -0.88 5.32 -0.10
C LEU A 22 -0.68 6.81 0.21
N ARG A 23 0.08 7.55 -0.61
CA ARG A 23 0.23 9.01 -0.49
C ARG A 23 -1.08 9.75 -0.73
N ILE A 24 -1.87 9.34 -1.74
CA ILE A 24 -3.21 9.90 -2.01
C ILE A 24 -4.10 9.78 -0.78
N LEU A 25 -4.08 8.64 -0.10
CA LEU A 25 -4.86 8.41 1.13
C LEU A 25 -4.27 9.08 2.39
N GLY A 26 -3.10 9.75 2.27
CA GLY A 26 -2.46 10.50 3.35
C GLY A 26 -1.40 9.75 4.15
N PHE A 27 -1.04 8.52 3.76
CA PHE A 27 -0.06 7.73 4.49
C PHE A 27 1.37 8.09 4.11
N ASP A 28 2.24 8.20 5.12
CA ASP A 28 3.65 8.50 4.96
C ASP A 28 4.36 7.38 4.20
N THR A 29 4.73 7.63 2.96
CA THR A 29 5.20 6.60 2.05
C THR A 29 6.37 7.12 1.23
N VAL A 30 7.57 6.59 1.47
CA VAL A 30 8.73 6.85 0.60
C VAL A 30 8.80 5.81 -0.50
N TYR A 31 9.16 6.27 -1.69
CA TYR A 31 9.26 5.48 -2.90
C TYR A 31 10.28 6.15 -3.81
N PHE A 32 11.15 5.35 -4.38
CA PHE A 32 12.18 5.78 -5.31
C PHE A 32 12.18 4.79 -6.47
N SER A 33 12.04 5.29 -7.70
CA SER A 33 11.92 4.43 -8.88
C SER A 33 13.22 3.68 -9.23
N ARG A 34 14.37 4.09 -8.69
CA ARG A 34 15.70 3.56 -9.00
C ARG A 34 16.62 3.41 -7.76
N ILE A 35 16.05 3.09 -6.60
CA ILE A 35 16.84 2.85 -5.39
C ILE A 35 17.39 1.42 -5.38
N GLN A 36 18.58 1.23 -4.83
CA GLN A 36 19.15 -0.10 -4.62
C GLN A 36 18.53 -0.75 -3.37
N ASP A 37 18.47 -2.09 -3.35
CA ASP A 37 17.87 -2.86 -2.25
C ASP A 37 18.50 -2.52 -0.90
N GLU A 38 19.83 -2.44 -0.83
CA GLU A 38 20.60 -2.12 0.37
C GLU A 38 20.21 -0.75 0.93
N GLU A 39 20.06 0.25 0.05
CA GLU A 39 19.69 1.61 0.42
C GLU A 39 18.24 1.66 0.93
N LEU A 40 17.32 0.97 0.27
CA LEU A 40 15.92 0.89 0.68
C LEU A 40 15.78 0.21 2.05
N LEU A 41 16.50 -0.89 2.28
CA LEU A 41 16.54 -1.60 3.56
C LEU A 41 17.15 -0.73 4.66
N ALA A 42 18.27 -0.07 4.39
CA ALA A 42 18.93 0.82 5.34
C ALA A 42 18.00 1.96 5.74
N LEU A 43 17.32 2.58 4.76
CA LEU A 43 16.33 3.63 4.99
C LEU A 43 15.16 3.12 5.83
N ALA A 44 14.60 1.95 5.48
CA ALA A 44 13.47 1.38 6.21
C ALA A 44 13.82 1.09 7.67
N ARG A 45 15.01 0.55 7.93
CA ARG A 45 15.50 0.30 9.30
C ARG A 45 15.76 1.58 10.07
N ARG A 46 16.50 2.52 9.48
CA ARG A 46 16.87 3.80 10.10
C ARG A 46 15.64 4.61 10.50
N GLU A 47 14.61 4.63 9.67
CA GLU A 47 13.40 5.41 9.90
C GLU A 47 12.27 4.58 10.54
N GLY A 48 12.49 3.31 10.87
CA GLY A 48 11.46 2.44 11.42
C GLY A 48 10.22 2.30 10.52
N ARG A 49 10.43 2.30 9.20
CA ARG A 49 9.35 2.13 8.21
C ARG A 49 9.08 0.64 7.98
N VAL A 50 7.83 0.33 7.67
CA VAL A 50 7.45 -0.99 7.15
C VAL A 50 7.82 -1.04 5.66
N LEU A 51 8.62 -2.03 5.29
CA LEU A 51 8.94 -2.33 3.90
C LEU A 51 7.74 -3.00 3.23
N LEU A 52 7.28 -2.45 2.11
CA LEU A 52 6.33 -3.12 1.21
C LEU A 52 7.10 -3.55 -0.03
N THR A 53 7.10 -4.86 -0.32
CA THR A 53 7.82 -5.42 -1.47
C THR A 53 7.07 -6.60 -2.08
N ARG A 54 7.30 -6.83 -3.36
CA ARG A 54 6.91 -8.08 -4.05
C ARG A 54 8.08 -9.01 -4.29
N ASP A 55 9.29 -8.59 -3.95
CA ASP A 55 10.48 -9.41 -4.06
C ASP A 55 10.58 -10.31 -2.83
N TYR A 56 10.51 -11.61 -3.06
CA TYR A 56 10.59 -12.60 -2.01
C TYR A 56 11.97 -12.56 -1.32
N HIS A 57 13.06 -12.47 -2.08
CA HIS A 57 14.42 -12.39 -1.54
C HIS A 57 14.62 -11.14 -0.70
N LEU A 58 14.13 -9.98 -1.17
CA LEU A 58 14.18 -8.74 -0.40
C LEU A 58 13.39 -8.86 0.91
N SER A 59 12.23 -9.53 0.86
CA SER A 59 11.38 -9.71 2.05
C SER A 59 12.06 -10.51 3.17
N LEU A 60 12.88 -11.51 2.81
CA LEU A 60 13.64 -12.33 3.77
C LEU A 60 14.75 -11.55 4.51
N ARG A 61 15.13 -10.37 4.02
CA ARG A 61 16.21 -9.54 4.60
C ARG A 61 15.71 -8.66 5.75
N MET A 62 14.42 -8.71 6.07
CA MET A 62 13.79 -7.90 7.13
C MET A 62 13.08 -8.80 8.14
N ARG A 63 12.95 -8.31 9.38
CA ARG A 63 12.14 -9.00 10.39
C ARG A 63 10.66 -8.96 10.00
N ASP A 64 9.91 -10.04 10.27
CA ASP A 64 8.49 -10.19 9.90
C ASP A 64 7.58 -9.00 10.26
N LYS A 65 7.87 -8.31 11.37
CA LYS A 65 7.09 -7.14 11.82
C LYS A 65 7.39 -5.85 11.04
N GLN A 66 8.47 -5.81 10.27
CA GLN A 66 8.95 -4.64 9.53
C GLN A 66 8.83 -4.80 8.02
N VAL A 67 8.22 -5.89 7.55
CA VAL A 67 8.03 -6.15 6.11
C VAL A 67 6.65 -6.73 5.85
N VAL A 68 6.09 -6.39 4.69
CA VAL A 68 4.90 -7.01 4.13
C VAL A 68 5.20 -7.40 2.70
N PHE A 69 5.14 -8.70 2.45
CA PHE A 69 5.13 -9.24 1.09
C PHE A 69 3.76 -8.99 0.45
N ILE A 70 3.74 -8.29 -0.67
CA ILE A 70 2.53 -7.96 -1.42
C ILE A 70 2.22 -9.10 -2.39
N GLU A 71 1.06 -9.72 -2.25
CA GLU A 71 0.75 -10.98 -2.95
C GLU A 71 0.26 -10.77 -4.39
N SER A 72 -0.38 -9.63 -4.66
CA SER A 72 -1.07 -9.38 -5.93
C SER A 72 -0.29 -8.42 -6.83
N ASP A 73 -0.43 -8.58 -8.14
CA ASP A 73 0.02 -7.64 -9.17
C ASP A 73 -0.94 -6.46 -9.37
N ALA A 74 -2.20 -6.64 -8.97
CA ALA A 74 -3.24 -5.64 -9.16
C ALA A 74 -3.23 -4.61 -8.02
N TRP A 75 -2.84 -3.37 -8.33
CA TRP A 75 -2.71 -2.29 -7.34
C TRP A 75 -3.91 -2.11 -6.40
N PRO A 76 -5.19 -2.28 -6.79
CA PRO A 76 -6.31 -2.14 -5.85
C PRO A 76 -6.26 -3.24 -4.77
N THR A 77 -5.90 -4.46 -5.15
CA THR A 77 -5.74 -5.59 -4.24
C THR A 77 -4.54 -5.38 -3.31
N GLN A 78 -3.43 -4.87 -3.85
CA GLN A 78 -2.25 -4.48 -3.05
C GLN A 78 -2.62 -3.45 -1.98
N LEU A 79 -3.37 -2.42 -2.35
CA LEU A 79 -3.77 -1.37 -1.42
C LEU A 79 -4.70 -1.92 -0.34
N ARG A 80 -5.71 -2.71 -0.71
CA ARG A 80 -6.61 -3.37 0.27
C ARG A 80 -5.84 -4.25 1.24
N GLN A 81 -4.84 -5.00 0.76
CA GLN A 81 -3.98 -5.82 1.61
C GLN A 81 -3.31 -4.95 2.70
N VAL A 82 -2.71 -3.82 2.34
CA VAL A 82 -2.06 -2.91 3.29
C VAL A 82 -3.07 -2.27 4.25
N LEU A 83 -4.19 -1.74 3.73
CA LEU A 83 -5.22 -1.09 4.55
C LEU A 83 -5.79 -2.05 5.60
N ASN A 84 -6.05 -3.29 5.23
CA ASN A 84 -6.63 -4.30 6.12
C ASN A 84 -5.60 -4.83 7.12
N ARG A 85 -4.34 -5.04 6.68
CA ARG A 85 -3.25 -5.52 7.54
C ARG A 85 -2.95 -4.59 8.71
N PHE A 86 -3.10 -3.27 8.50
CA PHE A 86 -2.78 -2.23 9.48
C PHE A 86 -4.01 -1.48 10.03
N GLN A 87 -5.22 -1.85 9.60
CA GLN A 87 -6.49 -1.22 10.02
C GLN A 87 -6.47 0.30 9.80
N LEU A 88 -6.10 0.71 8.58
CA LEU A 88 -5.78 2.10 8.27
C LEU A 88 -6.97 2.97 7.88
N ARG A 89 -8.15 2.38 7.70
CA ARG A 89 -9.33 3.07 7.15
C ARG A 89 -9.70 4.32 7.96
N ASP A 90 -9.64 4.22 9.29
CA ASP A 90 -9.96 5.33 10.21
C ASP A 90 -8.88 6.45 10.21
N PHE A 91 -7.72 6.20 9.60
CA PHE A 91 -6.59 7.13 9.53
C PHE A 91 -6.46 7.81 8.16
N ILE A 92 -7.38 7.52 7.23
CA ILE A 92 -7.35 8.08 5.89
C ILE A 92 -7.55 9.60 5.97
N LYS A 93 -6.56 10.35 5.46
CA LYS A 93 -6.58 11.81 5.33
C LYS A 93 -6.23 12.15 3.88
N PRO A 94 -7.19 12.03 2.95
CA PRO A 94 -6.91 12.11 1.53
C PRO A 94 -6.28 13.45 1.18
N TYR A 95 -5.35 13.44 0.21
CA TYR A 95 -4.73 14.64 -0.34
C TYR A 95 -3.99 15.50 0.70
N SER A 96 -3.57 14.91 1.81
CA SER A 96 -2.78 15.59 2.85
C SER A 96 -1.27 15.56 2.59
N ARG A 97 -0.81 14.79 1.60
CA ARG A 97 0.61 14.61 1.27
C ARG A 97 0.90 14.89 -0.20
N CYS A 98 2.08 15.42 -0.44
CA CYS A 98 2.63 15.61 -1.77
C CYS A 98 2.86 14.25 -2.43
N LEU A 99 2.30 14.08 -3.63
CA LEU A 99 2.46 12.85 -4.41
C LEU A 99 3.89 12.65 -4.93
N GLU A 100 4.68 13.73 -5.01
CA GLU A 100 6.08 13.72 -5.45
C GLU A 100 7.03 13.38 -4.31
N CYS A 101 7.07 14.23 -3.28
CA CYS A 101 8.08 14.17 -2.21
C CYS A 101 7.54 13.70 -0.85
N ASN A 102 6.25 13.33 -0.75
CA ASN A 102 5.62 12.79 0.47
C ASN A 102 5.49 13.78 1.66
N CYS A 103 5.97 15.01 1.55
CA CYS A 103 5.76 16.06 2.56
C CYS A 103 4.27 16.39 2.76
N LEU A 104 3.90 16.83 3.96
CA LEU A 104 2.55 17.30 4.24
C LEU A 104 2.26 18.57 3.41
N LEU A 105 1.07 18.61 2.81
CA LEU A 105 0.59 19.78 2.08
C LEU A 105 0.06 20.83 3.05
N GLN A 106 0.23 22.08 2.69
CA GLN A 106 -0.28 23.22 3.45
C GLN A 106 -1.34 23.95 2.62
N PRO A 107 -2.47 24.36 3.23
CA PRO A 107 -3.38 25.29 2.58
C PRO A 107 -2.64 26.55 2.15
N THR A 108 -2.98 27.09 0.98
CA THR A 108 -2.38 28.33 0.48
C THR A 108 -3.45 29.25 -0.10
N SER A 109 -3.21 30.56 -0.02
CA SER A 109 -4.09 31.56 -0.62
C SER A 109 -4.06 31.49 -2.14
N ARG A 110 -5.15 31.94 -2.78
CA ARG A 110 -5.23 32.05 -4.24
C ARG A 110 -4.12 32.98 -4.75
N GLU A 111 -3.93 34.11 -4.08
CA GLU A 111 -2.99 35.16 -4.45
C GLU A 111 -1.56 34.61 -4.54
N ALA A 112 -1.16 33.75 -3.60
CA ALA A 112 0.17 33.13 -3.58
C ALA A 112 0.42 32.18 -4.75
N VAL A 113 -0.62 31.58 -5.33
CA VAL A 113 -0.49 30.62 -6.45
C VAL A 113 -0.75 31.23 -7.81
N ARG A 114 -1.07 32.52 -7.90
CA ARG A 114 -1.51 33.19 -9.15
C ARG A 114 -0.55 32.99 -10.33
N GLN A 115 0.75 32.96 -10.08
CA GLN A 115 1.79 32.78 -11.10
C GLN A 115 2.32 31.34 -11.16
N LEU A 116 1.84 30.45 -10.28
CA LEU A 116 2.28 29.06 -10.15
C LEU A 116 1.34 28.06 -10.82
N VAL A 117 0.14 28.50 -11.22
CA VAL A 117 -0.87 27.67 -11.88
C VAL A 117 -1.34 28.31 -13.18
N PRO A 118 -1.81 27.52 -14.17
CA PRO A 118 -2.40 28.06 -15.39
C PRO A 118 -3.58 29.00 -15.09
N HIS A 119 -3.74 30.05 -15.89
CA HIS A 119 -4.77 31.07 -15.68
C HIS A 119 -6.19 30.48 -15.55
N TYR A 120 -6.53 29.51 -16.39
CA TYR A 120 -7.82 28.81 -16.34
C TYR A 120 -8.09 28.09 -15.00
N VAL A 121 -7.05 27.53 -14.38
CA VAL A 121 -7.17 26.90 -13.05
C VAL A 121 -7.41 27.98 -12.00
N TYR A 122 -6.64 29.06 -12.06
CA TYR A 122 -6.76 30.19 -11.13
C TYR A 122 -8.18 30.80 -11.15
N THR A 123 -8.82 30.93 -12.31
CA THR A 123 -10.17 31.51 -12.41
C THR A 123 -11.23 30.61 -11.81
N GLN A 124 -11.11 29.29 -11.96
CA GLN A 124 -12.17 28.33 -11.57
C GLN A 124 -12.05 27.76 -10.15
N VAL A 125 -10.83 27.65 -9.62
CA VAL A 125 -10.56 26.93 -8.37
C VAL A 125 -10.38 27.92 -7.22
N LYS A 126 -11.06 27.68 -6.10
CA LYS A 126 -10.95 28.53 -4.91
C LYS A 126 -9.92 28.04 -3.88
N GLU A 127 -9.74 26.73 -3.81
CA GLU A 127 -8.93 26.09 -2.78
C GLU A 127 -7.66 25.49 -3.38
N PHE A 128 -6.54 25.85 -2.78
CA PHE A 128 -5.22 25.37 -3.19
C PHE A 128 -4.46 24.83 -1.99
N SER A 129 -3.57 23.89 -2.26
CA SER A 129 -2.55 23.48 -1.31
C SER A 129 -1.19 23.49 -1.98
N ILE A 130 -0.15 23.84 -1.23
CA ILE A 130 1.23 23.86 -1.70
C ILE A 130 2.07 22.89 -0.89
N CYS A 131 3.03 22.25 -1.55
CA CYS A 131 4.05 21.50 -0.86
C CYS A 131 5.20 22.45 -0.44
N PRO A 132 5.53 22.56 0.85
CA PRO A 132 6.63 23.42 1.30
C PRO A 132 8.01 22.86 0.90
N CYS A 133 8.11 21.59 0.52
CA CYS A 133 9.39 20.94 0.19
C CYS A 133 9.76 21.06 -1.30
N CYS A 134 8.78 21.01 -2.21
CA CYS A 134 9.03 21.06 -3.66
C CYS A 134 8.20 22.10 -4.41
N SER A 135 7.48 22.96 -3.69
CA SER A 135 6.67 24.07 -4.21
C SER A 135 5.54 23.68 -5.18
N ARG A 136 5.24 22.38 -5.30
CA ARG A 136 4.17 21.90 -6.18
C ARG A 136 2.80 22.29 -5.62
N VAL A 137 1.96 22.86 -6.48
CA VAL A 137 0.60 23.29 -6.15
C VAL A 137 -0.41 22.20 -6.52
N TYR A 138 -1.40 21.99 -5.65
CA TYR A 138 -2.47 21.01 -5.77
C TYR A 138 -3.84 21.70 -5.66
N TRP A 139 -4.80 21.20 -6.43
CA TRP A 139 -6.19 21.64 -6.41
C TRP A 139 -7.15 20.52 -6.79
N ARG A 140 -8.44 20.70 -6.48
CA ARG A 140 -9.50 19.75 -6.84
C ARG A 140 -9.97 19.98 -8.28
N GLY A 141 -9.29 19.36 -9.25
CA GLY A 141 -9.69 19.35 -10.68
C GLY A 141 -10.43 18.09 -11.13
N THR A 142 -10.55 17.86 -12.44
CA THR A 142 -11.17 16.63 -13.01
C THR A 142 -10.45 15.35 -12.58
N HIS A 143 -9.12 15.37 -12.48
CA HIS A 143 -8.34 14.26 -11.94
C HIS A 143 -8.73 13.90 -10.50
N PHE A 144 -9.17 14.87 -9.71
CA PHE A 144 -9.64 14.66 -8.35
C PHE A 144 -10.92 13.82 -8.32
N GLN A 145 -11.88 14.10 -9.20
CA GLN A 145 -13.14 13.35 -9.29
C GLN A 145 -12.90 11.87 -9.64
N ASP A 146 -11.97 11.59 -10.54
CA ASP A 146 -11.63 10.21 -10.88
C ASP A 146 -10.95 9.48 -9.70
N MET A 147 -10.09 10.18 -8.95
CA MET A 147 -9.49 9.64 -7.75
C MET A 147 -10.54 9.35 -6.67
N GLU A 148 -11.49 10.25 -6.43
CA GLU A 148 -12.61 10.06 -5.49
C GLU A 148 -13.42 8.81 -5.82
N ARG A 149 -13.77 8.60 -7.10
CA ARG A 149 -14.49 7.38 -7.52
C ARG A 149 -13.71 6.11 -7.19
N LYS A 150 -12.40 6.11 -7.42
CA LYS A 150 -11.52 4.98 -7.10
C LYS A 150 -11.38 4.75 -5.60
N ILE A 151 -11.27 5.82 -4.81
CA ILE A 151 -11.27 5.74 -3.34
C ILE A 151 -12.60 5.11 -2.87
N ALA A 152 -13.73 5.64 -3.34
CA ALA A 152 -15.06 5.13 -2.98
C ALA A 152 -15.22 3.65 -3.34
N ALA A 153 -14.79 3.21 -4.53
CA ALA A 153 -14.83 1.80 -4.92
C ALA A 153 -13.99 0.90 -3.99
N ILE A 154 -12.77 1.32 -3.66
CA ILE A 154 -11.88 0.55 -2.78
C ILE A 154 -12.44 0.48 -1.36
N LEU A 155 -13.06 1.57 -0.90
CA LEU A 155 -13.60 1.65 0.46
C LEU A 155 -14.96 0.99 0.61
N GLY A 156 -15.83 1.03 -0.42
CA GLY A 156 -17.22 0.58 -0.36
C GLY A 156 -17.49 -0.90 -0.67
N GLU A 157 -16.54 -1.65 -1.22
CA GLU A 157 -16.75 -3.05 -1.62
C GLU A 157 -16.94 -4.06 -0.46
N GLU A 158 -16.71 -3.67 0.80
CA GLU A 158 -16.76 -4.59 1.95
C GLU A 158 -18.17 -5.05 2.35
N GLY A 159 -19.22 -4.28 2.03
CA GLY A 159 -20.61 -4.69 2.27
C GLY A 159 -21.02 -5.97 1.51
N SER A 160 -20.26 -6.38 0.49
CA SER A 160 -20.51 -7.60 -0.29
C SER A 160 -19.61 -8.79 0.08
N ALA A 161 -18.51 -8.56 0.81
CA ALA A 161 -17.52 -9.58 1.14
C ALA A 161 -17.85 -10.33 2.44
N GLU A 162 -18.55 -9.70 3.37
CA GLU A 162 -19.02 -10.33 4.62
C GLU A 162 -20.12 -11.37 4.36
N ALA A 163 -21.01 -11.13 3.39
CA ALA A 163 -21.98 -12.12 2.89
C ALA A 163 -21.30 -13.37 2.29
N LYS A 164 -20.11 -13.23 1.69
CA LYS A 164 -19.37 -14.34 1.08
C LYS A 164 -18.51 -15.15 2.07
N LYS A 165 -18.12 -14.56 3.22
CA LYS A 165 -17.40 -15.29 4.30
C LYS A 165 -18.30 -16.34 4.98
N GLY A 166 -19.61 -16.13 5.04
CA GLY A 166 -20.58 -17.10 5.55
C GLY A 166 -20.68 -18.39 4.71
N ASN A 167 -20.43 -18.30 3.40
CA ASN A 167 -20.48 -19.45 2.48
C ASN A 167 -19.15 -20.21 2.44
N ARG A 168 -17.99 -19.54 2.44
CA ARG A 168 -16.66 -20.21 2.39
C ARG A 168 -16.31 -21.02 3.64
N LYS A 169 -16.85 -20.70 4.82
CA LYS A 169 -16.64 -21.52 6.03
C LYS A 169 -17.27 -22.92 5.91
N ARG A 170 -18.32 -23.09 5.08
CA ARG A 170 -18.91 -24.40 4.79
C ARG A 170 -18.03 -25.24 3.86
N ASP A 171 -17.35 -24.62 2.90
CA ASP A 171 -16.54 -25.33 1.90
C ASP A 171 -15.14 -25.72 2.38
N ILE A 172 -14.52 -24.96 3.29
CA ILE A 172 -13.19 -25.27 3.83
C ILE A 172 -13.21 -26.53 4.73
N ARG A 173 -14.35 -26.87 5.34
CA ARG A 173 -14.47 -28.11 6.15
C ARG A 173 -14.38 -29.39 5.29
N LYS A 174 -14.64 -29.32 3.98
CA LYS A 174 -14.57 -30.49 3.07
C LYS A 174 -13.17 -30.75 2.50
N ASN A 175 -12.27 -29.75 2.47
CA ASN A 175 -10.98 -29.89 1.76
C ASN A 175 -9.76 -30.15 2.66
N ARG A 176 -9.95 -30.25 3.99
CA ARG A 176 -8.88 -30.59 4.95
C ARG A 176 -8.48 -32.08 4.98
N GLY A 177 -9.22 -32.96 4.30
CA GLY A 177 -8.92 -34.40 4.22
C GLY A 177 -7.94 -34.81 3.11
N ALA A 178 -7.61 -33.92 2.17
CA ALA A 178 -6.85 -34.28 0.96
C ALA A 178 -5.36 -33.89 0.99
N VAL A 179 -4.94 -32.98 1.87
CA VAL A 179 -3.55 -32.49 1.92
C VAL A 179 -2.67 -33.33 2.84
N THR A 180 -3.22 -33.93 3.90
CA THR A 180 -2.47 -34.78 4.83
C THR A 180 -2.10 -36.15 4.23
N LYS A 181 -2.92 -36.72 3.34
CA LYS A 181 -2.62 -38.03 2.70
C LYS A 181 -1.49 -38.00 1.66
N ARG A 182 -1.14 -36.83 1.10
CA ARG A 182 -0.06 -36.71 0.10
C ARG A 182 1.34 -36.57 0.70
N ILE A 183 1.44 -36.19 1.98
CA ILE A 183 2.74 -36.05 2.67
C ILE A 183 3.22 -37.40 3.21
N GLU A 184 2.31 -38.26 3.67
CA GLU A 184 2.68 -39.60 4.18
C GLU A 184 3.16 -40.56 3.08
N GLN A 185 2.58 -40.52 1.87
CA GLN A 185 3.00 -41.39 0.77
C GLN A 185 4.39 -41.07 0.20
N LYS A 186 4.82 -39.80 0.21
CA LYS A 186 6.17 -39.42 -0.25
C LYS A 186 7.27 -39.80 0.75
N SER A 187 6.93 -39.96 2.03
CA SER A 187 7.91 -40.33 3.07
C SER A 187 8.28 -41.82 3.06
N GLN A 188 7.40 -42.69 2.54
CA GLN A 188 7.65 -44.14 2.43
C GLN A 188 8.46 -44.49 1.17
N LEU A 189 8.27 -43.77 0.06
CA LEU A 189 9.00 -44.01 -1.19
C LEU A 189 10.51 -43.68 -1.07
N ASN A 190 10.87 -42.65 -0.31
CA ASN A 190 12.27 -42.26 -0.10
C ASN A 190 13.06 -43.17 0.86
N ARG A 191 12.40 -44.04 1.63
CA ARG A 191 13.09 -45.01 2.51
C ARG A 191 13.51 -46.29 1.78
N ASN A 192 12.81 -46.66 0.71
CA ASN A 192 13.12 -47.89 -0.03
C ASN A 192 14.30 -47.72 -1.01
N ASN A 193 14.52 -46.52 -1.54
CA ASN A 193 15.61 -46.27 -2.49
C ASN A 193 17.01 -46.15 -1.86
N ASN A 194 17.12 -46.16 -0.53
CA ASN A 194 18.40 -46.01 0.18
C ASN A 194 18.92 -47.33 0.79
N LYS A 195 18.33 -48.48 0.42
CA LYS A 195 18.77 -49.81 0.84
C LYS A 195 19.39 -50.66 -0.26
N GLU A 196 19.51 -50.15 -1.49
CA GLU A 196 20.06 -50.87 -2.65
C GLU A 196 21.33 -50.21 -3.24
N LYS A 197 22.15 -49.57 -2.39
CA LYS A 197 23.54 -49.23 -2.74
C LYS A 197 24.49 -49.69 -1.64
#